data_AF-Q8E4N4-F1
#
_entry.id   AF-Q8E4N4-F1
#
_cell.length_a   1.000
_cell.length_b   1.000
_cell.length_c   1.000
_cell.angle_alpha   90.00
_cell.angle_beta   90.00
_cell.angle_gamma   90.00
#
_symmetry.space_group_name_H-M   'P 1'
#
loop_
_entity.id
_entity.type
_entity.pdbx_description
1 polymer ?
#
loop_
_entity_poly.entity_id
_entity_poly.type
_entity_poly.pdbx_seq_one_letter_code
_entity_poly.pdbx_strand_id
1 'polypeptide(L)' 'MNERFWENLEMILAEKGLSWAELARKIFQGQYVYPSEFHRLYQKLRHYKSNQLMPQAKWVERIVFVLEIDYEDLFRR' A
#
# COMPACT_ATOMS: atom_id res chain seq x y z
N MET A 1 -17.51 5.17 0.35
CA MET A 1 -16.71 4.87 1.57
C MET A 1 -15.31 4.33 1.26
N ASN A 2 -14.88 4.36 -0.01
CA ASN A 2 -13.59 3.79 -0.45
C ASN A 2 -12.76 4.75 -1.33
N GLU A 3 -13.32 5.91 -1.67
CA GLU A 3 -12.74 6.84 -2.66
C GLU A 3 -11.48 7.52 -2.15
N ARG A 4 -11.36 7.71 -0.83
CA ARG A 4 -10.22 8.41 -0.22
C ARG A 4 -9.08 7.53 0.26
N PHE A 5 -9.23 6.20 0.24
CA PHE A 5 -8.18 5.30 0.75
C PHE A 5 -6.83 5.53 0.04
N TRP A 6 -6.86 5.56 -1.29
CA TRP A 6 -5.65 5.74 -2.09
C TRP A 6 -5.07 7.15 -1.99
N GLU A 7 -5.93 8.17 -1.86
CA GLU A 7 -5.54 9.57 -1.69
C GLU A 7 -4.88 9.79 -0.32
N ASN A 8 -5.50 9.28 0.74
CA ASN A 8 -4.97 9.34 2.10
C ASN A 8 -3.64 8.58 2.21
N LEU A 9 -3.56 7.39 1.61
CA LEU A 9 -2.31 6.64 1.56
C LEU A 9 -1.23 7.40 0.78
N GLU A 10 -1.56 8.06 -0.33
CA GLU A 10 -0.61 8.89 -1.09
C GLU A 10 -0.08 10.07 -0.27
N MET A 11 -0.95 10.74 0.49
CA MET A 11 -0.54 11.80 1.42
C MET A 11 0.39 11.27 2.51
N ILE A 12 0.06 10.13 3.13
CA ILE A 12 0.88 9.52 4.18
C ILE A 12 2.26 9.12 3.64
N LEU A 13 2.31 8.57 2.42
CA LEU A 13 3.56 8.24 1.76
C LEU A 13 4.41 9.50 1.50
N ALA A 14 3.78 10.59 1.03
CA ALA A 14 4.46 11.87 0.81
C ALA A 14 5.01 12.45 2.12
N GLU A 15 4.24 12.41 3.21
CA GLU A 15 4.67 12.88 4.55
C GLU A 15 5.86 12.09 5.10
N LYS A 16 5.90 10.78 4.82
CA LYS A 16 7.00 9.90 5.23
C LYS A 16 8.17 9.89 4.22
N GLY A 17 8.08 10.64 3.13
CA GLY A 17 9.09 10.66 2.06
C GLY A 17 9.27 9.30 1.36
N LEU A 18 8.23 8.46 1.33
CA LEU A 18 8.26 7.12 0.78
C LEU A 18 7.65 7.07 -0.63
N SER A 19 8.26 6.31 -1.51
CA SER A 19 7.69 5.96 -2.81
C SER A 19 6.76 4.74 -2.72
N TRP A 20 5.88 4.60 -3.72
CA TRP A 20 5.03 3.41 -3.88
C TRP A 20 5.84 2.11 -3.98
N ALA A 21 7.02 2.15 -4.59
CA ALA A 21 7.90 1.00 -4.70
C ALA A 21 8.48 0.60 -3.34
N GLU A 22 8.84 1.57 -2.50
CA GLU A 22 9.33 1.32 -1.14
C GLU A 22 8.22 0.79 -0.23
N LEU A 23 7.01 1.34 -0.32
CA LEU A 23 5.84 0.78 0.35
C LEU A 23 5.64 -0.68 -0.07
N ALA A 24 5.63 -0.98 -1.37
CA ALA A 24 5.45 -2.34 -1.86
C ALA A 24 6.54 -3.28 -1.35
N ARG A 25 7.80 -2.83 -1.31
CA ARG A 25 8.91 -3.63 -0.74
C ARG A 25 8.69 -3.96 0.72
N LYS A 26 8.19 -3.02 1.52
CA LYS A 26 7.86 -3.22 2.94
C LYS A 26 6.66 -4.15 3.12
N ILE A 27 5.57 -3.96 2.35
CA ILE A 27 4.38 -4.81 2.41
C ILE A 27 4.72 -6.26 2.09
N PHE A 28 5.42 -6.47 0.98
CA PHE A 28 5.72 -7.79 0.41
C PHE A 28 7.04 -8.38 0.90
N GLN A 29 7.67 -7.79 1.92
CA GLN A 29 8.90 -8.32 2.49
C GLN A 29 8.69 -9.78 2.93
N GLY A 30 9.54 -10.68 2.44
CA GLY A 30 9.45 -12.12 2.69
C GLY A 30 8.43 -12.89 1.83
N GLN A 31 7.70 -12.21 0.93
CA GLN A 31 6.75 -12.84 0.00
C GLN A 31 7.32 -13.07 -1.41
N TYR A 32 8.57 -12.70 -1.64
CA TYR A 32 9.27 -12.90 -2.90
C TYR A 32 10.74 -13.23 -2.62
N VAL A 33 11.34 -14.03 -3.50
CA VAL A 33 12.78 -14.33 -3.53
C VAL A 33 13.41 -13.64 -4.73
N TYR A 34 12.70 -13.61 -5.86
CA TYR A 34 13.22 -13.08 -7.11
C TYR A 34 12.65 -11.69 -7.45
N PRO A 35 13.41 -10.82 -8.14
CA PRO A 35 12.93 -9.51 -8.57
C PRO A 35 11.67 -9.55 -9.45
N SER A 36 11.50 -10.60 -10.26
CA SER A 36 10.33 -10.79 -11.12
C SER A 36 9.04 -11.04 -10.34
N GLU A 37 9.12 -11.73 -9.20
CA GLU A 37 7.99 -11.95 -8.30
C GLU A 37 7.56 -10.64 -7.65
N PHE A 38 8.53 -9.85 -7.18
CA PHE A 38 8.27 -8.48 -6.71
C PHE A 38 7.59 -7.64 -7.79
N HIS A 39 8.07 -7.71 -9.04
CA HIS A 39 7.46 -6.97 -10.15
C HIS A 39 5.99 -7.33 -10.32
N ARG A 40 5.62 -8.61 -10.26
CA ARG A 40 4.22 -9.05 -10.33
C ARG A 40 3.38 -8.52 -9.17
N LEU A 41 3.91 -8.57 -7.94
CA LEU A 41 3.23 -8.05 -6.75
C LEU A 41 3.04 -6.53 -6.82
N TYR A 42 4.05 -5.81 -7.29
CA TYR A 42 4.00 -4.37 -7.49
C TYR A 42 2.97 -3.98 -8.55
N GLN A 43 2.92 -4.68 -9.68
CA GLN A 43 1.91 -4.45 -10.72
C GLN A 43 0.50 -4.73 -10.20
N LYS A 44 0.33 -5.76 -9.35
CA LYS A 44 -0.95 -6.01 -8.70
C LYS A 44 -1.35 -4.85 -7.81
N LEU A 45 -0.47 -4.35 -6.94
CA LEU A 45 -0.74 -3.17 -6.12
C LEU A 45 -1.11 -1.94 -6.98
N ARG A 46 -0.36 -1.70 -8.05
CA ARG A 46 -0.64 -0.62 -9.00
C ARG A 46 -2.01 -0.76 -9.66
N HIS A 47 -2.40 -1.97 -10.05
CA HIS A 47 -3.72 -2.25 -10.62
C HIS A 47 -4.84 -1.90 -9.64
N TYR A 48 -4.70 -2.24 -8.36
CA TYR A 48 -5.68 -1.86 -7.33
C TYR A 48 -5.78 -0.34 -7.19
N LYS A 49 -4.64 0.37 -7.14
CA LYS A 49 -4.62 1.84 -7.08
C LYS A 49 -5.30 2.48 -8.29
N SER A 50 -4.89 2.10 -9.50
CA SER A 50 -5.38 2.71 -10.75
C SER A 50 -6.88 2.52 -10.97
N ASN A 51 -7.46 1.43 -10.47
CA ASN A 51 -8.89 1.15 -10.56
C ASN A 51 -9.65 1.54 -9.29
N GLN A 52 -9.01 2.23 -8.35
CA GLN A 52 -9.56 2.60 -7.04
C GLN A 52 -10.21 1.42 -6.28
N LEU A 53 -9.69 0.22 -6.50
CA LEU A 53 -10.18 -1.00 -5.85
C LEU A 53 -9.70 -1.04 -4.41
N MET A 54 -10.56 -1.51 -3.52
CA MET A 54 -10.18 -1.74 -2.12
C MET A 54 -9.19 -2.90 -2.03
N PRO A 55 -7.99 -2.73 -1.41
CA PRO A 55 -7.13 -3.86 -1.10
C PRO A 55 -7.81 -4.88 -0.19
N GLN A 56 -7.31 -6.11 -0.23
CA GLN A 56 -7.72 -7.13 0.73
C GLN A 56 -7.37 -6.69 2.16
N ALA A 57 -8.17 -7.06 3.16
CA ALA A 57 -7.95 -6.68 4.56
C ALA A 57 -6.51 -6.93 5.05
N LYS A 58 -5.94 -8.11 4.74
CA LYS A 58 -4.55 -8.44 5.04
C LYS A 58 -3.51 -7.46 4.49
N TRP A 59 -3.79 -6.82 3.35
CA TRP A 59 -2.90 -5.80 2.77
C TRP A 59 -3.04 -4.48 3.51
N VAL A 60 -4.27 -4.11 3.90
CA VAL A 60 -4.52 -2.91 4.70
C VAL A 60 -3.85 -3.03 6.07
N GLU A 61 -4.04 -4.16 6.76
CA GLU A 61 -3.35 -4.46 8.03
C GLU A 61 -1.84 -4.38 7.89
N ARG A 62 -1.29 -4.91 6.78
CA ARG A 62 0.14 -4.83 6.51
C ARG A 62 0.59 -3.39 6.24
N ILE A 63 -0.19 -2.58 5.54
CA ILE A 63 0.08 -1.16 5.29
C ILE A 63 0.14 -0.40 6.61
N VAL A 64 -0.87 -0.57 7.47
CA VAL A 64 -0.93 0.01 8.82
C VAL A 64 0.32 -0.36 9.62
N PHE A 65 0.68 -1.65 9.63
CA PHE A 65 1.85 -2.15 10.33
C PHE A 65 3.17 -1.57 9.79
N VAL A 66 3.40 -1.58 8.47
CA VAL A 66 4.70 -1.16 7.91
C VAL A 66 4.89 0.35 7.84
N LEU A 67 3.80 1.10 7.88
CA LEU A 67 3.83 2.55 7.94
C LEU A 67 3.76 3.08 9.37
N GLU A 68 3.48 2.22 10.37
CA GLU A 68 3.31 2.62 11.77
C GLU A 68 2.30 3.77 11.90
N ILE A 69 1.11 3.54 11.33
CA ILE A 69 -0.03 4.47 11.33
C ILE A 69 -1.24 3.79 11.96
N ASP A 70 -2.29 4.55 12.26
CA ASP A 70 -3.56 3.99 12.67
C ASP A 70 -4.42 3.62 11.47
N TYR A 71 -5.33 2.66 11.65
CA TYR A 71 -6.29 2.30 10.60
C TYR A 71 -7.15 3.51 10.19
N GLU A 72 -7.47 4.40 11.13
CA GLU A 72 -8.29 5.58 10.88
C GLU A 72 -7.63 6.56 9.89
N ASP A 73 -6.30 6.67 9.90
CA ASP A 73 -5.55 7.55 8.99
C ASP A 73 -5.80 7.20 7.52
N LEU A 74 -6.14 5.95 7.22
CA LEU A 74 -6.41 5.48 5.86
C LEU A 74 -7.83 5.82 5.39
N PHE A 75 -8.80 6.08 6.27
CA PHE A 75 -10.21 6.22 5.88
C PHE A 75 -10.88 7.52 6.32
N ARG A 76 -10.37 8.20 7.35
CA ARG A 76 -11.05 9.36 7.98
C ARG A 76 -10.39 10.70 7.73
N ARG A 77 -9.27 10.74 6.99
CA ARG A 77 -8.62 11.99 6.60
C ARG A 77 -9.48 12.84 5.65
#